data_AF-A0A7Y3A1Y1-F1
#
_entry.id   AF-A0A7Y3A1Y1-F1
#
_cell.length_a   1.000
_cell.length_b   1.000
_cell.length_c   1.000
_cell.angle_alpha   90.00
_cell.angle_beta   90.00
_cell.angle_gamma   90.00
#
_symmetry.space_group_name_H-M   'P 1'
#
loop_
_entity.id
_entity.type
_entity.pdbx_description
1 polymer ?
#
loop_
_entity_poly.entity_id
_entity_poly.type
_entity_poly.pdbx_seq_one_letter_code
_entity_poly.pdbx_strand_id
1 'polypeptide(L)'
;MKHIVVLTGAGVSAESGLKTFREAGGLWEDHDVMEVASPEGFHANPELVMDFYNQRRRQLLEAKPNTAHYHLAELEKWFDMTIITQNVDDFHERAGSSRVIHLHGELFKVRSTYDEFDVMEWRKDLFLGDLCKKGYQLRPHVVWFGEAVPMIPRAIEICETADILLIIGTSMQVYPAASLM
;
A
#
# COMPACT_ATOMS: atom_id res chain seq x y z
N MET A 1 5.04 -17.18 -22.92
CA MET A 1 4.30 -15.91 -22.88
C MET A 1 5.28 -14.85 -22.38
N LYS A 2 5.28 -13.61 -22.91
CA LYS A 2 6.21 -12.60 -22.38
C LYS A 2 5.83 -12.27 -20.93
N HIS A 3 6.84 -12.09 -20.07
CA HIS A 3 6.64 -11.67 -18.69
C HIS A 3 6.66 -10.15 -18.57
N ILE A 4 5.55 -9.57 -18.11
CA ILE A 4 5.38 -8.14 -17.87
C ILE A 4 5.36 -7.90 -16.36
N VAL A 5 6.25 -7.05 -15.88
CA VAL A 5 6.18 -6.52 -14.52
C VAL A 5 5.62 -5.11 -14.57
N VAL A 6 4.62 -4.83 -13.74
CA VAL A 6 3.99 -3.50 -13.67
C VAL A 6 4.24 -2.90 -12.30
N LEU A 7 5.04 -1.84 -12.23
CA LEU A 7 5.24 -1.03 -11.03
C LEU A 7 4.20 0.08 -10.99
N THR A 8 3.36 0.08 -9.96
CA THR A 8 2.33 1.11 -9.78
C THR A 8 2.55 1.93 -8.50
N GLY A 9 2.08 3.19 -8.53
CA GLY A 9 2.02 4.05 -7.35
C GLY A 9 0.75 4.87 -7.31
N ALA A 10 0.67 5.82 -6.38
CA ALA A 10 -0.59 6.45 -5.98
C ALA A 10 -1.37 7.12 -7.14
N GLY A 11 -0.66 7.59 -8.18
CA GLY A 11 -1.26 8.18 -9.37
C GLY A 11 -2.15 7.23 -10.16
N VAL A 12 -1.97 5.90 -10.07
CA VAL A 12 -2.90 4.94 -10.71
C VAL A 12 -4.27 4.95 -10.04
N SER A 13 -4.33 5.28 -8.73
CA SER A 13 -5.54 5.32 -7.91
C SER A 13 -6.16 6.72 -7.82
N ALA A 14 -5.53 7.76 -8.39
CA ALA A 14 -6.00 9.15 -8.24
C ALA A 14 -7.44 9.35 -8.78
N GLU A 15 -7.77 8.74 -9.92
CA GLU A 15 -9.11 8.80 -10.52
C GLU A 15 -10.17 8.00 -9.75
N SER A 16 -9.76 7.22 -8.75
CA SER A 16 -10.67 6.44 -7.89
C SER A 16 -11.20 7.23 -6.69
N GLY A 17 -10.87 8.52 -6.57
CA GLY A 17 -11.39 9.41 -5.53
C GLY A 17 -10.64 9.34 -4.19
N LEU A 18 -9.48 8.70 -4.15
CA LEU A 18 -8.58 8.71 -3.00
C LEU A 18 -7.54 9.81 -3.17
N LYS A 19 -7.37 10.70 -2.17
CA LYS A 19 -6.29 11.70 -2.24
C LYS A 19 -4.94 11.01 -2.06
N THR A 20 -3.99 11.41 -2.90
CA THR A 20 -2.63 10.89 -2.85
C THR A 20 -1.75 11.76 -1.95
N PHE A 21 -0.67 11.18 -1.42
CA PHE A 21 0.34 11.86 -0.60
C PHE A 21 0.97 13.12 -1.25
N ARG A 22 0.84 13.30 -2.57
CA ARG A 22 1.66 14.26 -3.32
C ARG A 22 0.97 15.54 -3.73
N GLU A 23 -0.32 15.68 -3.48
CA GLU A 23 -1.07 16.87 -3.90
C GLU A 23 -0.86 18.09 -2.98
N ALA A 24 -0.21 17.95 -1.81
CA ALA A 24 -0.16 19.02 -0.80
C ALA A 24 1.22 19.31 -0.15
N GLY A 25 2.34 19.12 -0.86
CA GLY A 25 3.64 19.68 -0.42
C GLY A 25 4.23 19.08 0.86
N GLY A 26 4.03 17.78 1.11
CA GLY A 26 4.46 17.08 2.32
C GLY A 26 3.32 16.75 3.28
N LEU A 27 2.14 17.28 3.03
CA LEU A 27 0.92 16.93 3.75
C LEU A 27 0.20 15.75 3.09
N TRP A 28 -0.34 14.85 3.91
CA TRP A 28 -1.31 13.84 3.50
C TRP A 28 -2.64 14.08 4.22
N GLU A 29 -3.69 14.43 3.48
CA GLU A 29 -4.99 14.82 4.07
C GLU A 29 -4.82 15.92 5.14
N ASP A 30 -4.03 16.96 4.82
CA ASP A 30 -3.73 18.10 5.69
C ASP A 30 -2.89 17.79 6.95
N HIS A 31 -2.37 16.57 7.09
CA HIS A 31 -1.42 16.17 8.15
C HIS A 31 0.03 16.12 7.66
N ASP A 32 1.00 16.50 8.50
CA ASP A 32 2.42 16.17 8.24
C ASP A 32 2.57 14.64 8.21
N VAL A 33 3.11 14.11 7.11
CA VAL A 33 3.27 12.67 6.91
C VAL A 33 4.09 12.00 8.01
N MET A 34 5.04 12.71 8.61
CA MET A 34 5.85 12.18 9.70
C MET A 34 5.05 12.06 11.00
N GLU A 35 3.99 12.85 11.21
CA GLU A 35 3.13 12.70 12.38
C GLU A 35 2.24 11.46 12.27
N VAL A 36 1.88 11.06 11.06
CA VAL A 36 0.80 10.10 10.83
C VAL A 36 1.22 8.82 10.12
N ALA A 37 2.44 8.75 9.59
CA ALA A 37 2.99 7.60 8.88
C ALA A 37 4.48 7.38 9.19
N SER A 38 4.86 7.53 10.47
CA SER A 38 6.18 7.16 11.01
C SER A 38 6.05 6.41 12.34
N PRO A 39 7.04 5.56 12.71
CA PRO A 39 7.10 4.97 14.05
C PRO A 39 7.08 6.01 15.17
N GLU A 40 7.78 7.13 14.98
CA GLU A 40 7.86 8.23 15.93
C GLU A 40 6.48 8.90 16.13
N GLY A 41 5.76 9.14 15.04
CA GLY A 41 4.40 9.69 15.05
C GLY A 41 3.42 8.79 15.78
N PHE A 42 3.48 7.47 15.53
CA PHE A 42 2.67 6.49 16.26
C PHE A 42 3.03 6.41 17.74
N HIS A 43 4.31 6.52 18.10
CA HIS A 43 4.72 6.55 19.50
C HIS A 43 4.24 7.82 20.22
N ALA A 44 4.30 8.96 19.53
CA ALA A 44 3.90 10.25 20.08
C ALA A 44 2.37 10.38 20.23
N ASN A 45 1.61 9.94 19.24
CA ASN A 45 0.14 10.03 19.25
C ASN A 45 -0.50 8.87 18.45
N PRO A 46 -0.66 7.68 19.06
CA PRO A 46 -1.19 6.52 18.37
C PRO A 46 -2.67 6.69 17.97
N GLU A 47 -3.46 7.46 18.73
CA GLU A 47 -4.87 7.71 18.41
C GLU A 47 -5.00 8.54 17.13
N LEU A 48 -4.17 9.58 16.97
CA LEU A 48 -4.13 10.39 15.74
C LEU A 48 -3.81 9.51 14.52
N VAL A 49 -2.77 8.68 14.62
CA VAL A 49 -2.37 7.79 13.54
C VAL A 49 -3.48 6.78 13.23
N MET A 50 -4.07 6.17 14.25
CA MET A 50 -5.18 5.23 14.05
C MET A 50 -6.38 5.90 13.39
N ASP A 51 -6.81 7.07 13.85
CA ASP A 51 -7.92 7.80 13.24
C ASP A 51 -7.63 8.19 11.79
N PHE A 52 -6.42 8.68 11.51
CA PHE A 52 -5.97 8.98 10.16
C PHE A 52 -6.12 7.75 9.23
N TYR A 53 -5.68 6.57 9.65
CA TYR A 53 -5.84 5.34 8.86
C TYR A 53 -7.29 4.82 8.84
N ASN A 54 -8.08 5.05 9.89
CA ASN A 54 -9.50 4.70 9.92
C ASN A 54 -10.30 5.50 8.89
N GLN A 55 -10.06 6.82 8.79
CA GLN A 55 -10.68 7.66 7.76
C GLN A 55 -10.41 7.11 6.36
N ARG A 56 -9.15 6.78 6.04
CA ARG A 56 -8.79 6.20 4.75
C ARG A 56 -9.37 4.80 4.54
N ARG A 57 -9.49 3.99 5.58
CA ARG A 57 -10.16 2.69 5.48
C ARG A 57 -11.64 2.84 5.13
N ARG A 58 -12.34 3.79 5.78
CA ARG A 58 -13.73 4.12 5.47
C ARG A 58 -13.88 4.63 4.02
N GLN A 59 -13.01 5.53 3.58
CA GLN A 59 -12.98 6.00 2.18
C GLN A 59 -12.76 4.84 1.19
N LEU A 60 -11.81 3.94 1.47
CA LEU A 60 -11.51 2.80 0.59
C LEU A 60 -12.68 1.82 0.46
N LEU A 61 -13.49 1.64 1.52
CA LEU A 61 -14.70 0.82 1.47
C LEU A 61 -15.72 1.35 0.46
N GLU A 62 -15.78 2.67 0.28
CA GLU A 62 -16.72 3.33 -0.63
C GLU A 62 -16.15 3.50 -2.05
N ALA A 63 -14.83 3.68 -2.16
CA ALA A 63 -14.13 3.88 -3.42
C ALA A 63 -14.11 2.61 -4.29
N LYS A 64 -13.85 2.78 -5.60
CA LYS A 64 -13.84 1.68 -6.59
C LYS A 64 -12.63 1.75 -7.51
N PRO A 65 -12.16 0.61 -8.04
CA PRO A 65 -11.14 0.61 -9.08
C PRO A 65 -11.61 1.44 -10.28
N ASN A 66 -10.67 2.17 -10.90
CA ASN A 66 -10.90 2.89 -12.15
C ASN A 66 -10.50 2.05 -13.38
N THR A 67 -10.68 2.63 -14.57
CA THR A 67 -10.39 1.99 -15.85
C THR A 67 -8.96 1.44 -15.95
N ALA A 68 -7.96 2.12 -15.37
CA ALA A 68 -6.57 1.66 -15.43
C ALA A 68 -6.40 0.29 -14.76
N HIS A 69 -7.01 0.09 -13.59
CA HIS A 69 -6.95 -1.18 -12.86
C HIS A 69 -7.62 -2.31 -13.66
N TYR A 70 -8.82 -2.06 -14.22
CA TYR A 70 -9.52 -3.05 -15.04
C TYR A 70 -8.74 -3.41 -16.32
N HIS A 71 -8.06 -2.45 -16.94
CA HIS A 71 -7.21 -2.71 -18.10
C HIS A 71 -5.97 -3.53 -17.74
N LEU A 72 -5.36 -3.30 -16.57
CA LEU A 72 -4.25 -4.11 -16.09
C LEU A 72 -4.69 -5.56 -15.79
N ALA A 73 -5.85 -5.74 -15.18
CA ALA A 73 -6.44 -7.07 -14.97
C ALA A 73 -6.79 -7.79 -16.29
N GLU A 74 -7.28 -7.06 -17.30
CA GLU A 74 -7.54 -7.62 -18.64
C GLU A 74 -6.23 -8.02 -19.34
N LEU A 75 -5.17 -7.22 -19.19
CA LEU A 75 -3.86 -7.48 -19.80
C LEU A 75 -3.23 -8.79 -19.30
N GLU A 76 -3.44 -9.13 -18.02
CA GLU A 76 -2.98 -10.39 -17.41
C GLU A 76 -3.52 -11.64 -18.11
N LYS A 77 -4.62 -11.55 -18.87
CA LYS A 77 -5.14 -12.69 -19.66
C LYS A 77 -4.26 -13.05 -20.87
N TRP A 78 -3.43 -12.12 -21.32
CA TRP A 78 -2.63 -12.24 -22.54
C TRP A 78 -1.13 -12.34 -22.28
N PHE A 79 -0.70 -11.96 -21.07
CA PHE A 79 0.70 -11.88 -20.66
C PHE A 79 0.91 -12.54 -19.30
N ASP A 80 2.10 -13.10 -19.08
CA ASP A 80 2.46 -13.50 -17.72
C ASP A 80 2.74 -12.19 -16.98
N MET A 81 1.87 -11.79 -16.07
CA MET A 81 1.93 -10.44 -15.50
C MET A 81 2.04 -10.49 -13.98
N THR A 82 2.95 -9.66 -13.45
CA THR A 82 3.03 -9.40 -12.00
C THR A 82 2.91 -7.91 -11.75
N ILE A 83 1.98 -7.52 -10.89
CA ILE A 83 1.85 -6.14 -10.41
C ILE A 83 2.63 -6.00 -9.11
N ILE A 84 3.53 -5.03 -9.08
CA ILE A 84 4.21 -4.58 -7.87
C ILE A 84 3.66 -3.18 -7.57
N THR A 85 2.99 -3.00 -6.43
CA THR A 85 2.32 -1.74 -6.09
C THR A 85 2.93 -1.10 -4.86
N GLN A 86 3.13 0.22 -4.93
CA GLN A 86 3.43 1.07 -3.78
C GLN A 86 2.17 1.44 -2.99
N ASN A 87 0.99 1.19 -3.56
CA ASN A 87 -0.28 1.53 -2.93
C ASN A 87 -0.64 0.52 -1.84
N VAL A 88 -1.42 1.01 -0.88
CA VAL A 88 -1.98 0.20 0.21
C VAL A 88 -3.48 -0.07 0.02
N ASP A 89 -4.08 0.43 -1.06
CA ASP A 89 -5.44 0.09 -1.48
C ASP A 89 -5.51 -1.30 -2.14
N ASP A 90 -6.70 -1.90 -2.24
CA ASP A 90 -6.94 -3.23 -2.84
C ASP A 90 -7.54 -3.15 -4.26
N PHE A 91 -7.27 -2.07 -5.00
CA PHE A 91 -7.95 -1.85 -6.29
C PHE A 91 -7.50 -2.79 -7.40
N HIS A 92 -6.24 -3.25 -7.40
CA HIS A 92 -5.77 -4.23 -8.38
C HIS A 92 -6.50 -5.57 -8.20
N GLU A 93 -6.61 -6.04 -6.96
CA GLU A 93 -7.32 -7.25 -6.58
C GLU A 93 -8.80 -7.15 -6.94
N ARG A 94 -9.44 -6.03 -6.57
CA ARG A 94 -10.86 -5.77 -6.86
C ARG A 94 -11.15 -5.64 -8.35
N ALA A 95 -10.17 -5.22 -9.15
CA ALA A 95 -10.27 -5.18 -10.60
C ALA A 95 -10.09 -6.55 -11.26
N GLY A 96 -9.53 -7.53 -10.53
CA GLY A 96 -9.36 -8.92 -10.96
C GLY A 96 -7.92 -9.34 -11.20
N SER A 97 -6.93 -8.51 -10.89
CA SER A 97 -5.52 -8.91 -10.99
C SER A 97 -5.21 -10.02 -9.98
N SER A 98 -4.51 -11.07 -10.42
CA SER A 98 -4.29 -12.28 -9.61
C SER A 98 -2.90 -12.35 -8.96
N ARG A 99 -1.91 -11.62 -9.50
CA ARG A 99 -0.52 -11.60 -9.03
C ARG A 99 -0.10 -10.20 -8.62
N VAL A 100 -0.46 -9.79 -7.41
CA VAL A 100 -0.15 -8.47 -6.85
C VAL A 100 0.80 -8.59 -5.67
N ILE A 101 1.80 -7.70 -5.62
CA ILE A 101 2.76 -7.56 -4.53
C ILE A 101 2.65 -6.15 -3.96
N HIS A 102 2.20 -6.06 -2.72
CA HIS A 102 2.19 -4.81 -1.96
C HIS A 102 3.55 -4.54 -1.34
N LEU A 103 4.22 -3.48 -1.77
CA LEU A 103 5.49 -3.07 -1.17
C LEU A 103 5.26 -2.45 0.22
N HIS A 104 4.23 -1.64 0.37
CA HIS A 104 4.02 -0.83 1.58
C HIS A 104 2.89 -1.36 2.48
N GLY A 105 2.55 -2.64 2.35
CA GLY A 105 1.44 -3.25 3.10
C GLY A 105 0.07 -2.89 2.55
N GLU A 106 -0.97 -3.07 3.36
CA GLU A 106 -2.37 -3.07 2.93
C GLU A 106 -3.26 -2.41 3.98
N LEU A 107 -4.17 -1.55 3.53
CA LEU A 107 -5.01 -0.72 4.39
C LEU A 107 -6.09 -1.53 5.13
N PHE A 108 -6.56 -2.62 4.54
CA PHE A 108 -7.48 -3.57 5.17
C PHE A 108 -6.78 -4.62 6.03
N LYS A 109 -5.52 -4.42 6.38
CA LYS A 109 -4.80 -5.27 7.34
C LYS A 109 -4.27 -4.48 8.51
N VAL A 110 -4.15 -5.16 9.65
CA VAL A 110 -3.46 -4.68 10.85
C VAL A 110 -2.43 -5.71 11.29
N ARG A 111 -1.40 -5.27 12.00
CA ARG A 111 -0.38 -6.15 12.58
C ARG A 111 -0.16 -5.84 14.06
N SER A 112 0.33 -6.82 14.81
CA SER A 112 0.81 -6.61 16.18
C SER A 112 2.00 -5.65 16.22
N THR A 113 2.05 -4.80 17.24
CA THR A 113 3.21 -3.95 17.55
C THR A 113 4.42 -4.73 18.07
N TYR A 114 4.23 -5.98 18.50
CA TYR A 114 5.31 -6.85 19.00
C TYR A 114 5.80 -7.87 17.97
N ASP A 115 4.90 -8.37 17.11
CA ASP A 115 5.17 -9.44 16.16
C ASP A 115 4.63 -9.03 14.79
N GLU A 116 5.51 -8.56 13.91
CA GLU A 116 5.11 -7.98 12.63
C GLU A 116 4.45 -8.99 11.67
N PHE A 117 4.62 -10.28 11.92
CA PHE A 117 4.02 -11.38 11.16
C PHE A 117 2.63 -11.77 11.68
N ASP A 118 2.21 -11.26 12.84
CA ASP A 118 0.84 -11.40 13.35
C ASP A 118 -0.07 -10.40 12.64
N VAL A 119 -0.35 -10.68 11.37
CA VAL A 119 -1.17 -9.87 10.45
C VAL A 119 -2.58 -10.43 10.35
N MET A 120 -3.59 -9.57 10.32
CA MET A 120 -4.99 -9.97 10.17
C MET A 120 -5.80 -8.97 9.35
N GLU A 121 -6.85 -9.48 8.70
CA GLU A 121 -7.85 -8.67 8.02
C GLU A 121 -8.58 -7.76 9.00
N TRP A 122 -8.77 -6.50 8.62
CA TRP A 122 -9.36 -5.45 9.43
C TRP A 122 -10.05 -4.42 8.55
N ARG A 123 -11.38 -4.55 8.44
CA ARG A 123 -12.24 -3.69 7.62
C ARG A 123 -13.10 -2.70 8.43
N LYS A 124 -12.74 -2.51 9.69
CA LYS A 124 -13.39 -1.59 10.64
C LYS A 124 -12.38 -0.61 11.20
N ASP A 125 -12.85 0.31 12.03
CA ASP A 125 -11.97 1.21 12.76
C ASP A 125 -11.10 0.45 13.76
N LEU A 126 -9.86 0.91 13.93
CA LEU A 126 -8.89 0.44 14.89
C LEU A 126 -8.74 1.48 16.00
N PHE A 127 -8.75 1.03 17.25
CA PHE A 127 -8.62 1.90 18.42
C PHE A 127 -7.53 1.40 19.37
N LEU A 128 -7.09 2.28 20.27
CA LEU A 128 -6.31 1.85 21.43
C LEU A 128 -7.09 0.81 22.23
N GLY A 129 -6.42 -0.27 22.62
CA GLY A 129 -7.03 -1.42 23.29
C GLY A 129 -7.57 -2.49 22.33
N ASP A 130 -7.54 -2.28 21.01
CA ASP A 130 -7.63 -3.40 20.06
C ASP A 130 -6.30 -4.16 20.05
N LEU A 131 -6.26 -5.27 20.79
CA LEU A 131 -5.05 -6.05 21.01
C LEU A 131 -5.02 -7.30 20.13
N CYS A 132 -3.82 -7.75 19.79
CA CYS A 132 -3.63 -9.08 19.24
C CYS A 132 -3.87 -10.15 20.32
N LYS A 133 -3.90 -11.42 19.94
CA LYS A 133 -4.16 -12.55 20.86
C LYS A 133 -3.17 -12.63 22.02
N LYS A 134 -1.97 -12.06 21.86
CA LYS A 134 -0.91 -12.02 22.88
C LYS A 134 -0.99 -10.77 23.79
N GLY A 135 -1.99 -9.91 23.61
CA GLY A 135 -2.20 -8.71 24.43
C GLY A 135 -1.41 -7.47 24.02
N TYR A 136 -0.78 -7.47 22.83
CA TYR A 136 -0.07 -6.31 22.30
C TYR A 136 -0.98 -5.46 21.41
N GLN A 137 -0.75 -4.15 21.42
CA GLN A 137 -1.53 -3.20 20.61
C GLN A 137 -1.42 -3.54 19.11
N LEU A 138 -2.54 -3.53 18.39
CA LEU A 138 -2.54 -3.60 16.93
C LEU A 138 -2.27 -2.22 16.34
N ARG A 139 -1.64 -2.20 15.16
CA ARG A 139 -1.41 -1.02 14.33
C ARG A 139 -1.76 -1.32 12.86
N PRO A 140 -1.96 -0.30 12.01
CA PRO A 140 -2.11 -0.51 10.58
C PRO A 140 -0.96 -1.35 10.00
N HIS A 141 -1.27 -2.30 9.11
CA HIS A 141 -0.27 -3.08 8.37
C HIS A 141 0.19 -2.28 7.15
N VAL A 142 0.78 -1.13 7.43
CA VAL A 142 1.36 -0.23 6.44
C VAL A 142 2.81 0.01 6.82
N VAL A 143 3.69 -0.02 5.83
CA VAL A 143 5.10 0.34 6.00
C VAL A 143 5.19 1.85 6.12
N TRP A 144 5.72 2.31 7.24
CA TRP A 144 5.90 3.72 7.54
C TRP A 144 7.25 4.25 7.07
N PHE A 145 7.36 5.57 6.96
CA PHE A 145 8.65 6.21 6.71
C PHE A 145 9.62 5.87 7.86
N GLY A 146 10.84 5.49 7.49
CA GLY A 146 11.84 4.99 8.44
C GLY A 146 11.80 3.47 8.68
N GLU A 147 10.76 2.76 8.23
CA GLU A 147 10.71 1.30 8.30
C GLU A 147 11.32 0.62 7.08
N ALA A 148 11.78 -0.62 7.26
CA ALA A 148 12.19 -1.46 6.15
C ALA A 148 10.97 -1.84 5.30
N VAL A 149 11.20 -2.03 3.99
CA VAL A 149 10.18 -2.50 3.03
C VAL A 149 10.43 -3.99 2.74
N PRO A 150 9.74 -4.94 3.42
CA PRO A 150 10.16 -6.35 3.43
C PRO A 150 10.07 -7.04 2.07
N MET A 151 9.18 -6.57 1.20
CA MET A 151 8.94 -7.17 -0.12
C MET A 151 9.93 -6.73 -1.19
N ILE A 152 10.87 -5.82 -0.90
CA ILE A 152 11.83 -5.32 -1.89
C ILE A 152 12.74 -6.41 -2.45
N PRO A 153 13.38 -7.29 -1.65
CA PRO A 153 14.21 -8.36 -2.22
C PRO A 153 13.42 -9.24 -3.19
N ARG A 154 12.17 -9.56 -2.84
CA ARG A 154 11.28 -10.34 -3.71
C ARG A 154 10.87 -9.58 -4.97
N ALA A 155 10.62 -8.28 -4.86
CA ALA A 155 10.32 -7.42 -5.99
C ALA A 155 11.49 -7.33 -6.98
N ILE A 156 12.73 -7.24 -6.48
CA ILE A 156 13.95 -7.25 -7.29
C ILE A 156 14.03 -8.54 -8.10
N GLU A 157 13.92 -9.70 -7.44
CA GLU A 157 13.95 -11.02 -8.12
C GLU A 157 12.92 -11.12 -9.26
N ILE A 158 11.73 -10.54 -9.06
CA ILE A 158 10.66 -10.56 -10.07
C ILE A 158 10.97 -9.60 -11.20
N CYS A 159 11.42 -8.38 -10.91
CA CYS A 159 11.83 -7.41 -11.91
C CYS A 159 12.96 -7.94 -12.81
N GLU A 160 13.92 -8.68 -12.25
CA GLU A 160 15.02 -9.31 -13.01
C GLU A 160 14.55 -10.34 -14.05
N THR A 161 13.35 -10.89 -13.88
CA THR A 161 12.75 -11.85 -14.83
C THR A 161 11.86 -11.18 -15.88
N ALA A 162 11.71 -9.86 -15.88
CA ALA A 162 10.79 -9.15 -16.77
C ALA A 162 11.33 -9.05 -18.20
N ASP A 163 10.50 -9.40 -19.19
CA ASP A 163 10.76 -9.03 -20.59
C ASP A 163 10.38 -7.56 -20.86
N ILE A 164 9.39 -7.05 -20.11
CA ILE A 164 8.85 -5.69 -20.22
C ILE A 164 8.54 -5.18 -18.81
N LEU A 165 8.99 -3.97 -18.50
CA LEU A 165 8.65 -3.25 -17.27
C LEU A 165 7.73 -2.06 -17.61
N LEU A 166 6.56 -2.00 -16.98
CA LEU A 166 5.63 -0.86 -17.08
C LEU A 166 5.62 -0.08 -15.76
N ILE A 167 5.75 1.23 -15.83
CA ILE A 167 5.76 2.11 -14.64
C ILE A 167 4.60 3.09 -14.76
N ILE A 168 3.65 3.01 -13.82
CA ILE A 168 2.36 3.70 -13.94
C ILE A 168 2.05 4.45 -12.65
N GLY A 169 1.77 5.75 -12.77
CA GLY A 169 1.26 6.54 -11.66
C GLY A 169 2.21 6.66 -10.46
N THR A 170 3.52 6.47 -10.66
CA THR A 170 4.52 6.70 -9.61
C THR A 170 5.50 7.78 -10.03
N SER A 171 5.96 8.52 -9.02
CA SER A 171 6.97 9.58 -9.16
C SER A 171 8.41 9.07 -9.22
N MET A 172 8.63 7.80 -8.83
CA MET A 172 9.97 7.22 -8.67
C MET A 172 10.90 8.02 -7.73
N GLN A 173 10.35 8.60 -6.67
CA GLN A 173 11.13 9.36 -5.68
C GLN A 173 11.17 8.72 -4.28
N VAL A 174 10.29 7.74 -4.01
CA VAL A 174 10.23 7.07 -2.71
C VAL A 174 11.10 5.82 -2.76
N TYR A 175 12.19 5.84 -2.01
CA TYR A 175 13.09 4.69 -1.85
C TYR A 175 12.54 3.75 -0.79
N PRO A 176 12.83 2.44 -0.90
CA PRO A 176 13.57 1.75 -1.97
C PRO A 176 12.76 1.41 -3.25
N ALA A 177 11.46 1.69 -3.32
CA ALA A 177 10.66 1.34 -4.50
C ALA A 177 11.19 1.99 -5.80
N ALA A 178 11.75 3.20 -5.68
CA ALA A 178 12.41 3.91 -6.79
C ALA A 178 13.67 3.20 -7.33
N SER A 179 14.31 2.32 -6.54
CA SER A 179 15.53 1.59 -6.93
C SER A 179 15.26 0.21 -7.54
N LEU A 180 14.01 -0.11 -7.88
CA LEU A 180 13.67 -1.32 -8.64
C LEU A 180 14.01 -1.19 -10.14
N MET A 181 14.67 -0.10 -10.53
CA MET A 181 15.23 0.16 -11.85
C MET A 181 16.76 0.23 -11.80
#